data_AF-A0A6A5H0U6-F1
#
_entry.id   AF-A0A6A5H0U6-F1
#
_cell.length_a   1.000
_cell.length_b   1.000
_cell.length_c   1.000
_cell.angle_alpha   90.00
_cell.angle_beta   90.00
_cell.angle_gamma   90.00
#
_symmetry.space_group_name_H-M   'P 1'
#
loop_
_entity.id
_entity.type
_entity.pdbx_description
1 polymer ?
#
loop_
_entity_poly.entity_id
_entity_poly.type
_entity_poly.pdbx_seq_one_letter_code
_entity_poly.pdbx_strand_id
1 'polypeptide(L)'
;MADLEVNVDDLVELLSPNMALLVRRKTMEIVTQLGAPLDGSAGKYFQAKDFALGKAICQLCEATASDRTETLAALTNYTSGSIEAADFILKNSKCIEIAYTAVVANALYSSVASRLLVNVARHFPDRVDQKLRARSPDFITALLAEIKKAVSSGDEARAKFIGFTIVNLSILSRVRQYIVGVGKTGDNDELAPPSTTTPPLPIVYDLLASAAMPEIRECAADVLRNLAFDDERSRVSEGPEAHLNLKLPSRQTEMSRFQQPDSLKFDPSSFVILGYLYRAIWRILRILGLIQDRIATSLVCGKIQNPEDSEFQALKSLYDLPADWHQ
;
A
#
# COMPACT_ATOMS: atom_id res chain seq x y z
N MET A 1 29.39 -5.69 -25.81
CA MET A 1 29.92 -4.99 -24.63
C MET A 1 29.98 -6.01 -23.52
N ALA A 2 31.17 -6.30 -23.01
CA ALA A 2 31.33 -7.28 -21.92
C ALA A 2 30.54 -6.79 -20.71
N ASP A 3 29.73 -7.67 -20.12
CA ASP A 3 29.04 -7.44 -18.86
C ASP A 3 30.08 -7.05 -17.81
N LEU A 4 30.10 -5.77 -17.45
CA LEU A 4 30.80 -5.34 -16.24
C LEU A 4 30.01 -5.97 -15.09
N GLU A 5 30.48 -7.12 -14.61
CA GLU A 5 29.90 -7.79 -13.45
C GLU A 5 29.99 -6.81 -12.28
N VAL A 6 28.84 -6.26 -11.88
CA VAL A 6 28.79 -5.23 -10.86
C VAL A 6 29.18 -5.85 -9.53
N ASN A 7 30.35 -5.45 -9.02
CA ASN A 7 30.85 -5.94 -7.74
C ASN A 7 30.11 -5.24 -6.58
N VAL A 8 29.34 -6.01 -5.83
CA VAL A 8 28.59 -5.54 -4.66
C VAL A 8 29.51 -4.95 -3.58
N ASP A 9 30.73 -5.46 -3.41
CA ASP A 9 31.63 -4.98 -2.35
C ASP A 9 32.10 -3.55 -2.63
N ASP A 10 32.46 -3.27 -3.89
CA ASP A 10 32.87 -1.94 -4.31
C ASP A 10 31.72 -0.95 -4.14
N LEU A 11 30.49 -1.34 -4.50
CA LEU A 11 29.31 -0.49 -4.27
C LEU A 11 29.10 -0.20 -2.78
N VAL A 12 29.23 -1.21 -1.92
CA VAL A 12 29.08 -1.05 -0.47
C VAL A 12 30.12 -0.08 0.09
N GLU A 13 31.38 -0.21 -0.31
CA GLU A 13 32.45 0.69 0.13
C GLU A 13 32.21 2.13 -0.36
N LEU A 14 31.84 2.30 -1.63
CA LEU A 14 31.59 3.60 -2.24
C LEU A 14 30.32 4.29 -1.73
N LEU A 15 29.39 3.55 -1.13
CA LEU A 15 28.21 4.08 -0.43
C LEU A 15 28.46 4.45 1.03
N SER A 16 29.66 4.20 1.58
CA SER A 16 29.98 4.56 2.96
C SER A 16 29.68 6.04 3.24
N PRO A 17 29.04 6.39 4.38
CA PRO A 17 28.71 7.78 4.71
C PRO A 17 29.91 8.74 4.74
N ASN A 18 31.13 8.20 4.94
CA ASN A 18 32.38 8.95 4.97
C ASN A 18 33.01 9.15 3.57
N MET A 19 32.53 8.44 2.54
CA MET A 19 33.00 8.58 1.16
C MET A 19 32.64 9.96 0.60
N ALA A 20 33.39 10.51 -0.36
CA ALA A 20 33.08 11.83 -0.92
C ALA A 20 31.65 11.87 -1.52
N LEU A 21 30.91 12.97 -1.26
CA LEU A 21 29.50 13.11 -1.70
C LEU A 21 29.29 12.83 -3.20
N LEU A 22 30.20 13.32 -4.05
CA LEU A 22 30.14 13.09 -5.49
C LEU A 22 30.21 11.59 -5.84
N VAL A 23 31.09 10.86 -5.16
CA VAL A 23 31.26 9.40 -5.34
C VAL A 23 29.97 8.71 -4.90
N ARG A 24 29.46 9.00 -3.70
CA ARG A 24 28.21 8.40 -3.20
C ARG A 24 27.04 8.64 -4.16
N ARG A 25 26.88 9.87 -4.69
CA ARG A 25 25.82 10.20 -5.64
C ARG A 25 25.94 9.40 -6.93
N LYS A 26 27.15 9.29 -7.50
CA LYS A 26 27.38 8.47 -8.70
C LYS A 26 27.15 6.99 -8.45
N THR A 27 27.57 6.48 -7.30
CA THR A 27 27.27 5.10 -6.90
C THR A 27 25.76 4.88 -6.71
N MET A 28 25.04 5.85 -6.13
CA MET A 28 23.59 5.78 -5.96
C MET A 28 22.83 5.82 -7.30
N GLU A 29 23.33 6.52 -8.32
CA GLU A 29 22.77 6.47 -9.68
C GLU A 29 22.79 5.02 -10.21
N ILE A 30 23.93 4.33 -10.07
CA ILE A 30 24.10 2.93 -10.48
C ILE A 30 23.17 2.02 -9.65
N VAL A 31 23.19 2.15 -8.33
CA VAL A 31 22.38 1.32 -7.42
C VAL A 31 20.88 1.50 -7.66
N THR A 32 20.42 2.71 -7.96
CA THR A 32 19.02 2.97 -8.29
C THR A 32 18.62 2.27 -9.60
N GLN A 33 19.51 2.23 -10.59
CA GLN A 33 19.29 1.53 -11.86
C GLN A 33 19.27 0.01 -11.69
N LEU A 34 20.11 -0.56 -10.82
CA LEU A 34 20.09 -1.99 -10.48
C LEU A 34 18.75 -2.43 -9.86
N GLY A 35 18.08 -1.52 -9.15
CA GLY A 35 16.76 -1.75 -8.58
C GLY A 35 15.60 -1.64 -9.59
N ALA A 36 15.83 -1.05 -10.77
CA ALA A 36 14.75 -0.70 -11.70
C ALA A 36 14.05 -1.90 -12.38
N PRO A 37 14.73 -3.01 -12.71
CA PRO A 37 14.07 -4.16 -13.32
C PRO A 37 12.99 -4.78 -12.42
N LEU A 38 11.77 -4.94 -12.95
CA LEU A 38 10.62 -5.54 -12.25
C LEU A 38 10.49 -7.06 -12.46
N ASP A 39 11.45 -7.67 -13.16
CA ASP A 39 11.50 -9.11 -13.43
C ASP A 39 12.03 -9.95 -12.24
N GLY A 40 12.23 -9.31 -11.09
CA GLY A 40 12.76 -9.92 -9.87
C GLY A 40 14.30 -9.99 -9.83
N SER A 41 15.00 -9.61 -10.89
CA SER A 41 16.47 -9.59 -10.90
C SER A 41 17.06 -8.57 -9.92
N ALA A 42 16.37 -7.44 -9.71
CA ALA A 42 16.71 -6.44 -8.70
C ALA A 42 16.85 -7.04 -7.30
N GLY A 43 15.95 -7.95 -6.91
CA GLY A 43 15.99 -8.60 -5.59
C GLY A 43 17.31 -9.35 -5.34
N LYS A 44 17.92 -9.91 -6.38
CA LYS A 44 19.19 -10.67 -6.27
C LYS A 44 20.34 -9.80 -5.79
N TYR A 45 20.48 -8.59 -6.34
CA TYR A 45 21.52 -7.65 -5.92
C TYR A 45 21.31 -7.15 -4.48
N PHE A 46 20.05 -6.91 -4.10
CA PHE A 46 19.73 -6.45 -2.75
C PHE A 46 20.03 -7.50 -1.69
N GLN A 47 19.76 -8.78 -2.00
CA GLN A 47 19.95 -9.92 -1.09
C GLN A 47 21.37 -10.47 -1.07
N ALA A 48 22.18 -10.14 -2.09
CA ALA A 48 23.55 -10.64 -2.22
C ALA A 48 24.38 -10.35 -0.96
N LYS A 49 25.24 -11.32 -0.61
CA LYS A 49 26.19 -11.25 0.51
C LYS A 49 25.51 -10.84 1.83
N ASP A 50 24.43 -11.55 2.19
CA ASP A 50 23.64 -11.26 3.39
C ASP A 50 23.16 -9.80 3.45
N PHE A 51 22.50 -9.36 2.37
CA PHE A 51 21.95 -8.02 2.24
C PHE A 51 22.98 -6.89 2.38
N ALA A 52 24.25 -7.11 2.01
CA ALA A 52 25.32 -6.11 2.20
C ALA A 52 24.98 -4.77 1.54
N LEU A 53 24.49 -4.80 0.28
CA LEU A 53 24.06 -3.60 -0.43
C LEU A 53 22.84 -2.95 0.24
N GLY A 54 21.84 -3.76 0.63
CA GLY A 54 20.67 -3.27 1.34
C GLY A 54 21.00 -2.58 2.67
N LYS A 55 21.95 -3.15 3.43
CA LYS A 55 22.51 -2.56 4.67
C LYS A 55 23.16 -1.21 4.37
N ALA A 56 24.02 -1.13 3.35
CA ALA A 56 24.71 0.09 2.98
C ALA A 56 23.74 1.22 2.57
N ILE A 57 22.73 0.92 1.76
CA ILE A 57 21.72 1.91 1.35
C ILE A 57 20.93 2.42 2.57
N CYS A 58 20.52 1.51 3.47
CA CYS A 58 19.80 1.89 4.69
C CYS A 58 20.66 2.76 5.61
N GLN A 59 21.91 2.35 5.85
CA GLN A 59 22.86 3.12 6.67
C GLN A 59 23.09 4.52 6.10
N LEU A 60 23.25 4.65 4.79
CA LEU A 60 23.41 5.95 4.14
C LEU A 60 22.16 6.82 4.32
N CYS A 61 20.96 6.26 4.12
CA CYS A 61 19.68 6.96 4.32
C CYS A 61 19.52 7.51 5.76
N GLU A 62 19.92 6.70 6.73
CA GLU A 62 19.86 7.05 8.15
C GLU A 62 20.91 8.09 8.54
N ALA A 63 22.13 7.97 8.01
CA ALA A 63 23.26 8.81 8.39
C ALA A 63 23.23 10.20 7.74
N THR A 64 22.80 10.32 6.48
CA THR A 64 22.96 11.56 5.71
C THR A 64 21.65 12.06 5.11
N ALA A 65 21.16 13.21 5.60
CA ALA A 65 19.94 13.82 5.08
C ALA A 65 20.04 14.21 3.59
N SER A 66 21.25 14.51 3.10
CA SER A 66 21.53 14.90 1.72
C SER A 66 21.40 13.77 0.70
N ASP A 67 21.42 12.51 1.14
CA ASP A 67 21.35 11.31 0.28
C ASP A 67 19.98 10.62 0.38
N ARG A 68 19.03 11.18 1.15
CA ARG A 68 17.72 10.57 1.42
C ARG A 68 16.85 10.42 0.18
N THR A 69 16.90 11.38 -0.74
CA THR A 69 16.10 11.30 -1.97
C THR A 69 16.50 10.09 -2.79
N GLU A 70 17.80 9.91 -3.01
CA GLU A 70 18.39 8.86 -3.83
C GLU A 70 18.28 7.50 -3.14
N THR A 71 18.58 7.43 -1.83
CA THR A 71 18.46 6.18 -1.07
C THR A 71 17.02 5.70 -1.00
N LEU A 72 16.05 6.59 -0.74
CA LEU A 72 14.63 6.20 -0.75
C LEU A 72 14.14 5.81 -2.14
N ALA A 73 14.66 6.42 -3.21
CA ALA A 73 14.36 6.01 -4.58
C ALA A 73 14.85 4.59 -4.87
N ALA A 74 16.10 4.27 -4.52
CA ALA A 74 16.64 2.93 -4.65
C ALA A 74 15.82 1.91 -3.83
N LEU A 75 15.52 2.21 -2.56
CA LEU A 75 14.70 1.34 -1.72
C LEU A 75 13.29 1.16 -2.28
N THR A 76 12.68 2.20 -2.86
CA THR A 76 11.38 2.10 -3.54
C THR A 76 11.45 1.13 -4.71
N ASN A 77 12.51 1.21 -5.52
CA ASN A 77 12.71 0.32 -6.66
C ASN A 77 12.85 -1.14 -6.21
N TYR A 78 13.75 -1.44 -5.26
CA TYR A 78 13.94 -2.80 -4.75
C TYR A 78 12.68 -3.38 -4.09
N THR A 79 11.95 -2.58 -3.31
CA THR A 79 10.73 -3.03 -2.62
C THR A 79 9.51 -3.17 -3.53
N SER A 80 9.57 -2.66 -4.77
CA SER A 80 8.43 -2.74 -5.69
C SER A 80 8.12 -4.17 -6.12
N GLY A 81 9.15 -5.02 -6.21
CA GLY A 81 9.07 -6.41 -6.66
C GLY A 81 9.73 -7.44 -5.73
N SER A 82 10.45 -7.04 -4.67
CA SER A 82 11.05 -7.98 -3.71
C SER A 82 10.45 -7.82 -2.32
N ILE A 83 9.74 -8.87 -1.89
CA ILE A 83 9.17 -8.99 -0.54
C ILE A 83 10.30 -9.07 0.48
N GLU A 84 11.41 -9.73 0.14
CA GLU A 84 12.60 -9.89 0.99
C GLU A 84 13.26 -8.53 1.26
N ALA A 85 13.36 -7.67 0.25
CA ALA A 85 13.86 -6.31 0.43
C ALA A 85 12.93 -5.49 1.35
N ALA A 86 11.62 -5.59 1.15
CA ALA A 86 10.64 -4.92 2.01
C ALA A 86 10.70 -5.40 3.45
N ASP A 87 10.81 -6.72 3.66
CA ASP A 87 10.96 -7.32 5.00
C ASP A 87 12.25 -6.84 5.68
N PHE A 88 13.36 -6.90 4.94
CA PHE A 88 14.68 -6.50 5.44
C PHE A 88 14.68 -5.05 5.94
N ILE A 89 14.18 -4.12 5.13
CA ILE A 89 14.13 -2.69 5.49
C ILE A 89 13.24 -2.49 6.71
N LEU A 90 12.07 -3.14 6.72
CA LEU A 90 11.13 -3.00 7.83
C LEU A 90 11.70 -3.55 9.14
N LYS A 91 12.48 -4.62 9.11
CA LYS A 91 13.07 -5.24 10.30
C LYS A 91 14.33 -4.53 10.80
N ASN A 92 15.19 -4.09 9.88
CA ASN A 92 16.58 -3.76 10.21
C ASN A 92 16.94 -2.27 10.05
N SER A 93 16.00 -1.41 9.66
CA SER A 93 16.28 0.02 9.45
C SER A 93 15.18 0.96 9.96
N LYS A 94 15.53 2.25 10.03
CA LYS A 94 14.65 3.38 10.34
C LYS A 94 14.10 4.06 9.09
N CYS A 95 14.36 3.51 7.89
CA CYS A 95 13.99 4.13 6.62
C CYS A 95 12.47 4.35 6.50
N ILE A 96 11.65 3.49 7.10
CA ILE A 96 10.18 3.60 7.07
C ILE A 96 9.71 4.76 7.95
N GLU A 97 10.31 4.93 9.13
CA GLU A 97 10.05 6.06 10.03
C GLU A 97 10.51 7.39 9.41
N ILE A 98 11.67 7.38 8.72
CA ILE A 98 12.17 8.53 7.96
C ILE A 98 11.20 8.88 6.81
N ALA A 99 10.75 7.88 6.05
CA ALA A 99 9.81 8.06 4.96
C ALA A 99 8.48 8.64 5.46
N TYR A 100 7.93 8.09 6.54
CA TYR A 100 6.74 8.62 7.21
C TYR A 100 6.93 10.09 7.62
N THR A 101 8.03 10.39 8.32
CA THR A 101 8.34 11.75 8.78
C THR A 101 8.43 12.72 7.60
N ALA A 102 9.03 12.30 6.48
CA ALA A 102 9.13 13.11 5.27
C ALA A 102 7.78 13.38 4.62
N VAL A 103 6.87 12.39 4.63
CA VAL A 103 5.51 12.55 4.11
C VAL A 103 4.74 13.57 4.93
N VAL A 104 4.66 13.40 6.25
CA VAL A 104 3.86 14.29 7.11
C VAL A 104 4.46 15.69 7.25
N ALA A 105 5.78 15.84 7.11
CA ALA A 105 6.46 17.13 7.09
C ALA A 105 6.44 17.81 5.71
N ASN A 106 5.86 17.16 4.68
CA ASN A 106 5.94 17.59 3.28
C ASN A 106 7.38 17.95 2.84
N ALA A 107 8.34 17.08 3.15
CA ALA A 107 9.73 17.27 2.74
C ALA A 107 9.88 17.19 1.21
N LEU A 108 10.99 17.69 0.66
CA LEU A 108 11.26 17.69 -0.80
C LEU A 108 11.20 16.30 -1.43
N TYR A 109 11.52 15.26 -0.65
CA TYR A 109 11.51 13.86 -1.08
C TYR A 109 10.28 13.09 -0.59
N SER A 110 9.22 13.79 -0.15
CA SER A 110 7.99 13.18 0.34
C SER A 110 7.27 12.33 -0.72
N SER A 111 7.38 12.68 -2.01
CA SER A 111 6.80 11.90 -3.11
C SER A 111 7.43 10.51 -3.20
N VAL A 112 8.77 10.40 -3.21
CA VAL A 112 9.43 9.09 -3.23
C VAL A 112 9.22 8.33 -1.91
N ALA A 113 9.23 9.04 -0.78
CA ALA A 113 8.94 8.45 0.53
C ALA A 113 7.55 7.80 0.58
N SER A 114 6.53 8.45 0.01
CA SER A 114 5.16 7.92 -0.03
C SER A 114 5.08 6.60 -0.82
N ARG A 115 5.85 6.46 -1.90
CA ARG A 115 5.90 5.22 -2.70
C ARG A 115 6.53 4.07 -1.92
N LEU A 116 7.60 4.33 -1.17
CA LEU A 116 8.19 3.33 -0.29
C LEU A 116 7.18 2.82 0.75
N LEU A 117 6.42 3.73 1.38
CA LEU A 117 5.37 3.37 2.34
C LEU A 117 4.31 2.46 1.73
N VAL A 118 3.86 2.76 0.49
CA VAL A 118 2.92 1.90 -0.23
C VAL A 118 3.47 0.49 -0.40
N ASN A 119 4.73 0.36 -0.86
CA ASN A 119 5.34 -0.94 -1.12
C ASN A 119 5.44 -1.78 0.16
N VAL A 120 5.93 -1.20 1.26
CA VAL A 120 6.04 -1.96 2.52
C VAL A 120 4.68 -2.27 3.13
N ALA A 121 3.72 -1.34 3.07
CA ALA A 121 2.37 -1.57 3.59
C ALA A 121 1.60 -2.61 2.78
N ARG A 122 1.88 -2.73 1.48
CA ARG A 122 1.29 -3.78 0.62
C ARG A 122 1.67 -5.17 1.09
N HIS A 123 2.92 -5.35 1.53
CA HIS A 123 3.45 -6.66 1.91
C HIS A 123 3.26 -6.98 3.40
N PHE A 124 3.46 -5.98 4.27
CA PHE A 124 3.48 -6.16 5.72
C PHE A 124 2.68 -5.09 6.47
N PRO A 125 1.36 -4.96 6.21
CA PRO A 125 0.54 -3.90 6.78
C PRO A 125 0.57 -3.90 8.32
N ASP A 126 0.51 -5.07 8.98
CA ASP A 126 0.55 -5.19 10.45
C ASP A 126 1.83 -4.60 11.05
N ARG A 127 2.98 -4.90 10.45
CA ARG A 127 4.29 -4.45 10.94
C ARG A 127 4.53 -2.97 10.64
N VAL A 128 3.98 -2.47 9.53
CA VAL A 128 3.99 -1.04 9.23
C VAL A 128 3.12 -0.29 10.24
N ASP A 129 1.90 -0.77 10.55
CA ASP A 129 1.06 -0.20 11.61
C ASP A 129 1.81 -0.16 12.94
N GLN A 130 2.36 -1.29 13.39
CA GLN A 130 3.10 -1.36 14.65
C GLN A 130 4.23 -0.34 14.71
N LYS A 131 5.06 -0.28 13.66
CA LYS A 131 6.23 0.60 13.61
C LYS A 131 5.85 2.08 13.55
N LEU A 132 4.88 2.45 12.71
CA LEU A 132 4.46 3.85 12.58
C LEU A 132 3.68 4.32 13.81
N ARG A 133 2.87 3.46 14.43
CA ARG A 133 2.19 3.75 15.69
C ARG A 133 3.16 3.98 16.84
N ALA A 134 4.20 3.14 16.96
CA ALA A 134 5.25 3.33 17.95
C ALA A 134 5.97 4.67 17.77
N ARG A 135 6.04 5.19 16.54
CA ARG A 135 6.60 6.51 16.23
C ARG A 135 5.62 7.65 16.48
N SER A 136 4.35 7.47 16.13
CA SER A 136 3.30 8.49 16.17
C SER A 136 1.95 7.77 16.32
N PRO A 137 1.33 7.77 17.53
CA PRO A 137 0.05 7.11 17.77
C PRO A 137 -1.04 7.54 16.76
N ASP A 138 -1.00 8.80 16.31
CA ASP A 138 -2.00 9.39 15.43
C ASP A 138 -1.64 9.35 13.94
N PHE A 139 -0.72 8.46 13.55
CA PHE A 139 -0.16 8.50 12.20
C PHE A 139 -1.20 8.37 11.09
N ILE A 140 -2.29 7.61 11.31
CA ILE A 140 -3.41 7.50 10.36
C ILE A 140 -4.08 8.87 10.13
N THR A 141 -4.35 9.60 11.21
CA THR A 141 -4.91 10.96 11.11
C THR A 141 -3.95 11.90 10.41
N ALA A 142 -2.66 11.84 10.75
CA ALA A 142 -1.63 12.67 10.13
C ALA A 142 -1.51 12.43 8.62
N LEU A 143 -1.52 11.17 8.18
CA LEU A 143 -1.48 10.80 6.77
C LEU A 143 -2.75 11.25 6.02
N LEU A 144 -3.94 11.05 6.59
CA LEU A 144 -5.21 11.51 5.99
C LEU A 144 -5.28 13.04 5.88
N ALA A 145 -4.82 13.75 6.91
CA ALA A 145 -4.70 15.21 6.88
C ALA A 145 -3.73 15.67 5.79
N GLU A 146 -2.61 14.96 5.61
CA GLU A 146 -1.64 15.28 4.56
C GLU A 146 -2.19 15.01 3.16
N ILE A 147 -3.02 13.97 2.94
CA ILE A 147 -3.75 13.78 1.67
C ILE A 147 -4.62 15.01 1.39
N LYS A 148 -5.44 15.43 2.36
CA LYS A 148 -6.32 16.59 2.21
C LYS A 148 -5.55 17.87 1.89
N LYS A 149 -4.42 18.09 2.57
CA LYS A 149 -3.53 19.22 2.31
C LYS A 149 -2.94 19.16 0.90
N ALA A 150 -2.43 17.99 0.49
CA ALA A 150 -1.83 17.78 -0.82
C ALA A 150 -2.84 18.01 -1.96
N VAL A 151 -4.07 17.50 -1.83
CA VAL A 151 -5.18 17.80 -2.77
C VAL A 151 -5.45 19.29 -2.85
N SER A 152 -5.55 19.96 -1.70
CA SER A 152 -5.83 21.41 -1.65
C SER A 152 -4.73 22.26 -2.29
N SER A 153 -3.48 21.78 -2.27
CA SER A 153 -2.33 22.46 -2.89
C SER A 153 -2.02 21.99 -4.31
N GLY A 154 -2.82 21.09 -4.89
CA GLY A 154 -2.61 20.55 -6.25
C GLY A 154 -1.53 19.47 -6.39
N ASP A 155 -0.98 18.95 -5.28
CA ASP A 155 0.00 17.85 -5.28
C ASP A 155 -0.72 16.49 -5.19
N GLU A 156 -1.64 16.26 -6.12
CA GLU A 156 -2.49 15.06 -6.14
C GLU A 156 -1.68 13.78 -6.43
N ALA A 157 -0.54 13.91 -7.14
CA ALA A 157 0.35 12.80 -7.44
C ALA A 157 0.94 12.17 -6.17
N ARG A 158 1.36 12.99 -5.19
CA ARG A 158 1.80 12.50 -3.87
C ARG A 158 0.62 12.02 -3.05
N ALA A 159 -0.48 12.76 -3.05
CA ALA A 159 -1.69 12.42 -2.31
C ALA A 159 -2.19 11.00 -2.64
N LYS A 160 -2.14 10.60 -3.91
CA LYS A 160 -2.48 9.25 -4.38
C LYS A 160 -1.68 8.15 -3.68
N PHE A 161 -0.35 8.29 -3.59
CA PHE A 161 0.49 7.27 -2.95
C PHE A 161 0.27 7.21 -1.43
N ILE A 162 0.03 8.35 -0.78
CA ILE A 162 -0.38 8.34 0.63
C ILE A 162 -1.72 7.59 0.77
N GLY A 163 -2.67 7.83 -0.14
CA GLY A 163 -3.95 7.12 -0.21
C GLY A 163 -3.80 5.61 -0.30
N PHE A 164 -2.96 5.11 -1.20
CA PHE A 164 -2.68 3.67 -1.30
C PHE A 164 -2.07 3.06 -0.03
N THR A 165 -1.28 3.85 0.72
CA THR A 165 -0.76 3.40 2.02
C THR A 165 -1.92 3.20 3.00
N ILE A 166 -2.87 4.13 3.08
CA ILE A 166 -4.06 4.00 3.94
C ILE A 166 -4.95 2.84 3.49
N VAL A 167 -5.14 2.63 2.18
CA VAL A 167 -5.87 1.47 1.66
C VAL A 167 -5.24 0.17 2.17
N ASN A 168 -3.93 0.01 2.03
CA ASN A 168 -3.22 -1.19 2.48
C ASN A 168 -3.33 -1.40 4.00
N LEU A 169 -3.29 -0.33 4.80
CA LEU A 169 -3.41 -0.41 6.26
C LEU A 169 -4.85 -0.67 6.72
N SER A 170 -5.85 -0.17 6.01
CA SER A 170 -7.27 -0.32 6.37
C SER A 170 -7.79 -1.77 6.26
N ILE A 171 -6.98 -2.71 5.76
CA ILE A 171 -7.28 -4.14 5.87
C ILE A 171 -7.19 -4.65 7.32
N LEU A 172 -6.55 -3.90 8.21
CA LEU A 172 -6.39 -4.24 9.62
C LEU A 172 -7.59 -3.76 10.44
N SER A 173 -8.17 -4.66 11.25
CA SER A 173 -9.32 -4.35 12.13
C SER A 173 -9.08 -3.13 13.01
N ARG A 174 -7.90 -3.06 13.64
CA ARG A 174 -7.46 -1.92 14.46
C ARG A 174 -7.53 -0.59 13.69
N VAL A 175 -7.00 -0.56 12.45
CA VAL A 175 -6.96 0.67 11.64
C VAL A 175 -8.38 1.07 11.24
N ARG A 176 -9.27 0.12 10.93
CA ARG A 176 -10.68 0.40 10.66
C ARG A 176 -11.37 1.02 11.85
N GLN A 177 -11.23 0.40 13.02
CA GLN A 177 -11.80 0.89 14.28
C GLN A 177 -11.30 2.30 14.60
N TYR A 178 -10.00 2.56 14.41
CA TYR A 178 -9.41 3.89 14.58
C TYR A 178 -10.04 4.93 13.64
N ILE A 179 -10.22 4.58 12.35
CA ILE A 179 -10.81 5.50 11.36
C ILE A 179 -12.27 5.83 11.71
N VAL A 180 -13.06 4.82 12.07
CA VAL A 180 -14.48 4.98 12.47
C VAL A 180 -14.61 5.70 13.82
N GLY A 181 -13.59 5.59 14.68
CA GLY A 181 -13.62 6.13 16.05
C GLY A 181 -14.24 5.19 17.07
N VAL A 182 -14.23 3.88 16.80
CA VAL A 182 -14.67 2.84 17.75
C VAL A 182 -13.59 2.70 18.82
N GLY A 183 -13.92 3.05 20.07
CA GLY A 183 -12.96 3.07 21.20
C GLY A 183 -13.22 4.16 22.24
N LYS A 184 -14.10 5.14 21.97
CA LYS A 184 -14.46 6.18 22.95
C LYS A 184 -15.32 5.71 24.14
N THR A 185 -15.73 4.44 24.18
CA THR A 185 -16.77 3.94 25.11
C THR A 185 -16.43 2.63 25.85
N GLY A 186 -15.18 2.18 25.89
CA GLY A 186 -14.82 1.05 26.76
C GLY A 186 -13.33 0.77 26.84
N ASP A 187 -12.84 0.63 28.09
CA ASP A 187 -11.61 0.08 28.71
C ASP A 187 -10.30 -0.18 27.92
N ASN A 188 -10.23 0.05 26.62
CA ASN A 188 -9.06 -0.15 25.77
C ASN A 188 -8.62 1.17 25.11
N ASP A 189 -8.00 2.03 25.91
CA ASP A 189 -7.46 3.35 25.52
C ASP A 189 -6.40 3.29 24.39
N GLU A 190 -5.86 2.11 24.06
CA GLU A 190 -4.85 1.95 23.02
C GLU A 190 -5.38 2.00 21.58
N LEU A 191 -6.71 1.91 21.38
CA LEU A 191 -7.34 1.81 20.05
C LEU A 191 -8.05 3.10 19.62
N ALA A 192 -8.38 3.98 20.56
CA ALA A 192 -9.02 5.24 20.25
C ALA A 192 -7.99 6.24 19.70
N PRO A 193 -8.36 7.09 18.71
CA PRO A 193 -7.64 8.34 18.52
C PRO A 193 -7.60 9.07 19.87
N PRO A 194 -6.47 9.68 20.26
CA PRO A 194 -6.35 10.36 21.55
C PRO A 194 -7.50 11.34 21.69
N SER A 195 -7.97 11.51 22.94
CA SER A 195 -9.28 12.10 23.26
C SER A 195 -9.54 13.50 22.66
N THR A 196 -8.49 14.17 22.19
CA THR A 196 -8.49 15.48 21.51
C THR A 196 -8.73 15.44 19.99
N THR A 197 -8.76 14.27 19.37
CA THR A 197 -8.73 14.12 17.91
C THR A 197 -10.10 13.65 17.38
N THR A 198 -10.70 14.43 16.48
CA THR A 198 -11.93 14.02 15.75
C THR A 198 -11.61 12.76 14.94
N PRO A 199 -12.45 11.71 14.97
CA PRO A 199 -12.26 10.51 14.15
C PRO A 199 -12.06 10.92 12.69
N PRO A 200 -11.12 10.29 11.96
CA PRO A 200 -10.74 10.79 10.64
C PRO A 200 -11.71 10.34 9.52
N LEU A 201 -12.74 9.55 9.81
CA LEU A 201 -13.77 9.14 8.83
C LEU A 201 -14.36 10.30 7.99
N PRO A 202 -14.69 11.48 8.55
CA PRO A 202 -15.16 12.62 7.74
C PRO A 202 -14.16 13.07 6.68
N ILE A 203 -12.84 12.92 6.92
CA ILE A 203 -11.82 13.21 5.91
C ILE A 203 -11.95 12.22 4.74
N VAL A 204 -12.22 10.95 5.01
CA VAL A 204 -12.40 9.94 3.96
C VAL A 204 -13.64 10.24 3.10
N TYR A 205 -14.75 10.62 3.73
CA TYR A 205 -15.96 11.04 2.98
C TYR A 205 -15.73 12.30 2.15
N ASP A 206 -15.04 13.29 2.70
CA ASP A 206 -14.68 14.50 1.97
C ASP A 206 -13.83 14.17 0.74
N LEU A 207 -12.78 13.36 0.90
CA LEU A 207 -11.93 12.94 -0.22
C LEU A 207 -12.70 12.19 -1.31
N LEU A 208 -13.67 11.33 -0.94
CA LEU A 208 -14.53 10.65 -1.91
C LEU A 208 -15.40 11.64 -2.71
N ALA A 209 -15.94 12.65 -2.03
CA ALA A 209 -16.88 13.60 -2.62
C ALA A 209 -16.21 14.72 -3.42
N SER A 210 -15.03 15.20 -2.98
CA SER A 210 -14.47 16.48 -3.43
C SER A 210 -13.13 16.38 -4.17
N ALA A 211 -12.39 15.27 -4.08
CA ALA A 211 -11.11 15.15 -4.77
C ALA A 211 -11.30 15.17 -6.31
N ALA A 212 -10.49 15.94 -7.03
CA ALA A 212 -10.58 16.06 -8.49
C ALA A 212 -9.96 14.83 -9.19
N MET A 213 -8.81 14.36 -8.69
CA MET A 213 -8.17 13.13 -9.18
C MET A 213 -9.01 11.87 -8.89
N PRO A 214 -9.39 11.09 -9.92
CA PRO A 214 -10.14 9.86 -9.75
C PRO A 214 -9.49 8.87 -8.80
N GLU A 215 -8.18 8.68 -8.88
CA GLU A 215 -7.48 7.69 -8.05
C GLU A 215 -7.50 8.01 -6.55
N ILE A 216 -7.66 9.30 -6.18
CA ILE A 216 -7.83 9.69 -4.77
C ILE A 216 -9.23 9.32 -4.28
N ARG A 217 -10.25 9.54 -5.12
CA ARG A 217 -11.62 9.08 -4.83
C ARG A 217 -11.68 7.56 -4.73
N GLU A 218 -10.95 6.85 -5.60
CA GLU A 218 -10.83 5.39 -5.54
C GLU A 218 -10.17 4.93 -4.25
N CYS A 219 -9.09 5.58 -3.79
CA CYS A 219 -8.49 5.30 -2.49
C CYS A 219 -9.52 5.46 -1.36
N ALA A 220 -10.29 6.55 -1.36
CA ALA A 220 -11.32 6.79 -0.36
C ALA A 220 -12.43 5.73 -0.40
N ALA A 221 -12.89 5.36 -1.59
CA ALA A 221 -13.87 4.29 -1.79
C ALA A 221 -13.34 2.93 -1.29
N ASP A 222 -12.08 2.60 -1.58
CA ASP A 222 -11.44 1.35 -1.13
C ASP A 222 -11.27 1.31 0.39
N VAL A 223 -10.94 2.44 1.03
CA VAL A 223 -10.94 2.56 2.49
C VAL A 223 -12.34 2.30 3.04
N LEU A 224 -13.37 2.98 2.53
CA LEU A 224 -14.76 2.78 2.98
C LEU A 224 -15.24 1.35 2.77
N ARG A 225 -14.87 0.71 1.65
CA ARG A 225 -15.12 -0.71 1.39
C ARG A 225 -14.48 -1.57 2.49
N ASN A 226 -13.25 -1.27 2.88
CA ASN A 226 -12.59 -1.99 3.96
C ASN A 226 -13.29 -1.73 5.30
N LEU A 227 -13.76 -0.51 5.59
CA LEU A 227 -14.51 -0.21 6.82
C LEU A 227 -15.82 -1.00 6.95
N ALA A 228 -16.38 -1.50 5.85
CA ALA A 228 -17.59 -2.33 5.86
C ALA A 228 -17.35 -3.79 6.33
N PHE A 229 -16.11 -4.21 6.58
CA PHE A 229 -15.84 -5.52 7.16
C PHE A 229 -16.30 -5.59 8.63
N ASP A 230 -16.95 -6.70 8.96
CA ASP A 230 -17.42 -6.98 10.33
C ASP A 230 -16.25 -7.31 11.26
N ASP A 231 -16.01 -6.41 12.21
CA ASP A 231 -14.96 -6.51 13.24
C ASP A 231 -15.44 -7.23 14.52
N GLU A 232 -16.72 -7.61 14.63
CA GLU A 232 -17.31 -8.14 15.86
C GLU A 232 -16.85 -9.57 16.22
N ARG A 233 -16.18 -10.29 15.32
CA ARG A 233 -15.79 -11.70 15.55
C ARG A 233 -14.45 -11.91 16.27
N SER A 234 -13.66 -10.87 16.52
CA SER A 234 -12.33 -11.01 17.13
C SER A 234 -12.33 -11.03 18.67
N ARG A 235 -13.49 -10.87 19.31
CA ARG A 235 -13.61 -10.78 20.79
C ARG A 235 -13.88 -12.12 21.50
N VAL A 236 -13.93 -13.24 20.77
CA VAL A 236 -14.18 -14.56 21.38
C VAL A 236 -13.12 -15.55 20.90
N SER A 237 -11.98 -15.61 21.58
CA SER A 237 -11.15 -16.82 21.78
C SER A 237 -9.88 -16.50 22.58
N GLU A 238 -10.02 -15.99 23.80
CA GLU A 238 -9.00 -16.19 24.85
C GLU A 238 -9.71 -16.49 26.17
N GLY A 239 -9.99 -17.78 26.38
CA GLY A 239 -10.54 -18.32 27.61
C GLY A 239 -10.69 -19.83 27.45
N PRO A 240 -10.01 -20.67 28.26
CA PRO A 240 -10.22 -22.10 28.23
C PRO A 240 -11.56 -22.40 28.93
N GLU A 241 -12.32 -23.33 28.36
CA GLU A 241 -13.62 -23.83 28.83
C GLU A 241 -14.88 -23.11 28.33
N ALA A 242 -15.39 -23.57 27.19
CA ALA A 242 -16.83 -23.72 26.98
C ALA A 242 -17.08 -24.87 26.00
N HIS A 243 -17.12 -26.09 26.53
CA HIS A 243 -17.73 -27.22 25.85
C HIS A 243 -19.26 -27.00 25.72
N LEU A 244 -19.80 -27.39 24.56
CA LEU A 244 -21.19 -27.81 24.31
C LEU A 244 -22.30 -26.74 24.40
N ASN A 245 -22.77 -26.25 23.25
CA ASN A 245 -23.98 -26.77 22.61
C ASN A 245 -24.35 -25.97 21.35
N LEU A 246 -24.44 -26.70 20.23
CA LEU A 246 -25.22 -26.27 19.08
C LEU A 246 -26.68 -26.07 19.50
N LYS A 247 -27.22 -24.87 19.30
CA LYS A 247 -28.64 -24.67 18.99
C LYS A 247 -28.81 -23.37 18.21
N LEU A 248 -28.91 -23.50 16.89
CA LEU A 248 -29.48 -22.47 16.02
C LEU A 248 -30.97 -22.30 16.36
N PRO A 249 -31.48 -21.09 16.60
CA PRO A 249 -32.90 -20.82 16.49
C PRO A 249 -33.23 -20.38 15.05
N SER A 250 -34.23 -21.06 14.53
CA SER A 250 -34.87 -20.94 13.22
C SER A 250 -35.40 -19.53 12.94
N ARG A 251 -35.31 -19.13 11.66
CA ARG A 251 -36.14 -18.08 11.04
C ARG A 251 -37.62 -18.41 11.26
N GLN A 252 -38.41 -17.35 11.49
CA GLN A 252 -39.88 -17.22 11.53
C GLN A 252 -40.45 -16.94 12.93
N THR A 253 -41.42 -16.01 12.95
CA THR A 253 -42.17 -15.42 14.08
C THR A 253 -41.41 -14.24 14.73
N GLU A 254 -41.69 -12.96 14.45
CA GLU A 254 -42.98 -12.28 14.35
C GLU A 254 -42.93 -11.11 13.33
N MET A 255 -43.69 -11.23 12.24
CA MET A 255 -44.26 -10.09 11.53
C MET A 255 -45.74 -10.03 11.91
N SER A 256 -46.14 -9.10 12.79
CA SER A 256 -47.51 -8.55 12.87
C SER A 256 -47.61 -7.54 14.01
N ARG A 257 -47.31 -6.27 13.72
CA ARG A 257 -47.97 -5.04 14.24
C ARG A 257 -47.00 -3.88 14.06
N PHE A 258 -47.18 -3.14 12.97
CA PHE A 258 -47.49 -1.70 12.97
C PHE A 258 -47.52 -1.25 11.50
N GLN A 259 -48.64 -0.63 11.14
CA GLN A 259 -48.89 -0.08 9.81
C GLN A 259 -47.92 1.08 9.49
N GLN A 260 -47.58 1.13 8.21
CA GLN A 260 -46.70 2.06 7.48
C GLN A 260 -47.28 3.51 7.44
N PRO A 261 -46.49 4.54 7.04
CA PRO A 261 -46.14 4.70 5.61
C PRO A 261 -44.69 5.08 5.28
N ASP A 262 -44.24 4.51 4.16
CA ASP A 262 -43.31 4.98 3.13
C ASP A 262 -42.02 5.73 3.50
N SER A 263 -40.92 4.98 3.52
CA SER A 263 -39.63 5.37 2.91
C SER A 263 -38.83 4.12 2.56
N LEU A 264 -38.08 4.17 1.45
CA LEU A 264 -37.41 3.04 0.81
C LEU A 264 -36.67 2.12 1.80
N LYS A 265 -37.10 0.85 1.89
CA LYS A 265 -36.30 -0.20 2.50
C LYS A 265 -35.20 -0.61 1.52
N PHE A 266 -33.98 -0.23 1.85
CA PHE A 266 -32.74 -0.72 1.22
C PHE A 266 -32.51 -2.19 1.61
N ASP A 267 -32.26 -3.05 0.63
CA ASP A 267 -31.94 -4.47 0.84
C ASP A 267 -30.41 -4.68 0.90
N PRO A 268 -29.82 -5.06 2.05
CA PRO A 268 -28.38 -5.32 2.19
C PRO A 268 -27.87 -6.51 1.37
N SER A 269 -28.78 -7.39 0.91
CA SER A 269 -28.44 -8.59 0.12
C SER A 269 -27.85 -8.24 -1.24
N SER A 270 -28.30 -7.12 -1.82
CA SER A 270 -27.89 -6.67 -3.15
C SER A 270 -26.42 -6.23 -3.16
N PHE A 271 -25.89 -5.70 -2.05
CA PHE A 271 -24.47 -5.30 -1.93
C PHE A 271 -23.52 -6.49 -1.85
N VAL A 272 -23.96 -7.63 -1.33
CA VAL A 272 -23.12 -8.81 -1.23
C VAL A 272 -22.83 -9.37 -2.62
N ILE A 273 -23.86 -9.48 -3.47
CA ILE A 273 -23.73 -9.98 -4.84
C ILE A 273 -23.01 -8.96 -5.72
N LEU A 274 -23.34 -7.66 -5.61
CA LEU A 274 -22.61 -6.60 -6.30
C LEU A 274 -21.14 -6.56 -5.86
N GLY A 275 -20.87 -6.82 -4.59
CA GLY A 275 -19.53 -6.90 -4.01
C GLY A 275 -18.71 -8.08 -4.53
N TYR A 276 -19.32 -9.24 -4.76
CA TYR A 276 -18.63 -10.38 -5.40
C TYR A 276 -18.35 -10.12 -6.89
N LEU A 277 -19.31 -9.53 -7.61
CA LEU A 277 -19.12 -9.16 -9.01
C LEU A 277 -18.02 -8.08 -9.14
N TYR A 278 -18.05 -7.08 -8.25
CA TYR A 278 -17.01 -6.07 -8.13
C TYR A 278 -15.66 -6.68 -7.75
N ARG A 279 -15.60 -7.68 -6.86
CA ARG A 279 -14.34 -8.40 -6.53
C ARG A 279 -13.76 -9.14 -7.73
N ALA A 280 -14.59 -9.77 -8.57
CA ALA A 280 -14.15 -10.46 -9.77
C ALA A 280 -13.65 -9.46 -10.83
N ILE A 281 -14.44 -8.41 -11.10
CA ILE A 281 -14.10 -7.33 -12.04
C ILE A 281 -12.86 -6.59 -11.57
N TRP A 282 -12.71 -6.31 -10.27
CA TRP A 282 -11.55 -5.61 -9.69
C TRP A 282 -10.26 -6.44 -9.74
N ARG A 283 -10.34 -7.77 -9.54
CA ARG A 283 -9.18 -8.66 -9.78
C ARG A 283 -8.78 -8.66 -11.25
N ILE A 284 -9.74 -8.70 -12.16
CA ILE A 284 -9.50 -8.65 -13.61
C ILE A 284 -8.91 -7.29 -14.01
N LEU A 285 -9.48 -6.17 -13.55
CA LEU A 285 -8.99 -4.82 -13.83
C LEU A 285 -7.61 -4.54 -13.22
N ARG A 286 -7.30 -5.09 -12.03
CA ARG A 286 -5.97 -4.98 -11.42
C ARG A 286 -4.93 -5.80 -12.20
N ILE A 287 -5.28 -6.98 -12.68
CA ILE A 287 -4.43 -7.77 -13.57
C ILE A 287 -4.24 -7.03 -14.90
N LEU A 288 -5.30 -6.47 -15.48
CA LEU A 288 -5.25 -5.68 -16.71
C LEU A 288 -4.44 -4.39 -16.56
N GLY A 289 -4.50 -3.71 -15.41
CA GLY A 289 -3.69 -2.54 -15.10
C GLY A 289 -2.20 -2.87 -14.96
N LEU A 290 -1.86 -3.98 -14.29
CA LEU A 290 -0.49 -4.49 -14.23
C LEU A 290 0.03 -4.93 -15.62
N ILE A 291 -0.87 -5.41 -16.49
CA ILE A 291 -0.56 -5.73 -17.89
C ILE A 291 -0.40 -4.46 -18.74
N GLN A 292 -1.23 -3.43 -18.56
CA GLN A 292 -1.11 -2.15 -19.25
C GLN A 292 0.17 -1.41 -18.87
N ASP A 293 0.54 -1.38 -17.58
CA ASP A 293 1.83 -0.83 -17.14
C ASP A 293 3.00 -1.65 -17.70
N ARG A 294 2.88 -2.97 -17.80
CA ARG A 294 3.86 -3.84 -18.49
C ARG A 294 4.00 -3.52 -19.99
N ILE A 295 2.88 -3.35 -20.70
CA ILE A 295 2.86 -3.07 -22.14
C ILE A 295 3.38 -1.66 -22.43
N ALA A 296 2.95 -0.66 -21.65
CA ALA A 296 3.42 0.72 -21.77
C ALA A 296 4.92 0.82 -21.50
N THR A 297 5.43 0.10 -20.49
CA THR A 297 6.87 0.08 -20.18
C THR A 297 7.69 -0.68 -21.25
N SER A 298 7.18 -1.79 -21.79
CA SER A 298 7.86 -2.53 -22.87
C SER A 298 7.88 -1.80 -24.22
N LEU A 299 6.84 -1.01 -24.53
CA LEU A 299 6.78 -0.13 -25.72
C LEU A 299 7.75 1.05 -25.59
N VAL A 300 7.84 1.66 -24.39
CA VAL A 300 8.76 2.78 -24.13
C VAL A 300 10.23 2.34 -24.10
N CYS A 301 10.51 1.10 -23.69
CA CYS A 301 11.87 0.53 -23.68
C CYS A 301 12.30 -0.16 -25.01
N GLY A 302 11.49 -0.10 -26.06
CA GLY A 302 11.86 -0.60 -27.40
C GLY A 302 12.04 -2.11 -27.52
N LYS A 303 11.48 -2.91 -26.60
CA LYS A 303 11.63 -4.38 -26.57
C LYS A 303 10.70 -5.13 -27.53
N ILE A 304 9.63 -4.50 -28.01
CA ILE A 304 8.71 -5.10 -29.00
C ILE A 304 8.88 -4.32 -30.31
N GLN A 305 9.72 -4.84 -31.20
CA GLN A 305 9.98 -4.24 -32.52
C GLN A 305 9.28 -4.98 -33.66
N ASN A 306 8.74 -6.19 -33.43
CA ASN A 306 8.22 -7.03 -34.50
C ASN A 306 6.91 -7.73 -34.10
N PRO A 307 5.80 -7.58 -34.86
CA PRO A 307 4.50 -8.20 -34.56
C PRO A 307 4.47 -9.74 -34.64
N GLU A 308 5.57 -10.38 -35.03
CA GLU A 308 5.76 -11.84 -34.99
C GLU A 308 6.40 -12.34 -33.69
N ASP A 309 6.69 -11.45 -32.73
CA ASP A 309 7.30 -11.84 -31.47
C ASP A 309 6.36 -12.73 -30.64
N SER A 310 6.91 -13.78 -30.05
CA SER A 310 6.17 -14.85 -29.37
C SER A 310 5.37 -14.33 -28.16
N GLU A 311 5.86 -13.29 -27.47
CA GLU A 311 5.15 -12.61 -26.39
C GLU A 311 3.95 -11.79 -26.90
N PHE A 312 4.06 -11.20 -28.11
CA PHE A 312 2.95 -10.46 -28.73
C PHE A 312 1.85 -11.41 -29.21
N GLN A 313 2.21 -12.57 -29.77
CA GLN A 313 1.24 -13.60 -30.16
C GLN A 313 0.54 -14.23 -28.95
N ALA A 314 1.26 -14.44 -27.84
CA ALA A 314 0.66 -14.90 -26.59
C ALA A 314 -0.34 -13.88 -26.02
N LEU A 315 -0.01 -12.59 -26.04
CA LEU A 315 -0.92 -11.51 -25.63
C LEU A 315 -2.14 -11.37 -26.56
N LYS A 316 -1.97 -11.55 -27.88
CA LYS A 316 -3.08 -11.53 -28.84
C LYS A 316 -4.06 -12.69 -28.60
N SER A 317 -3.55 -13.89 -28.32
CA SER A 317 -4.38 -15.06 -27.98
C SER A 317 -5.18 -14.92 -26.68
N LEU A 318 -4.75 -14.05 -25.77
CA LEU A 318 -5.46 -13.72 -24.53
C LEU A 318 -6.61 -12.72 -24.74
N TYR A 319 -6.59 -11.96 -25.83
CA TYR A 319 -7.63 -10.99 -26.19
C TYR A 319 -8.66 -11.52 -27.20
N ASP A 320 -8.27 -12.49 -28.03
CA ASP A 320 -9.20 -13.19 -28.93
C ASP A 320 -10.00 -14.25 -28.14
N LEU A 321 -11.04 -13.80 -27.43
CA LEU A 321 -12.04 -14.69 -26.83
C LEU A 321 -12.81 -15.45 -27.94
N PRO A 322 -13.09 -16.75 -27.77
CA PRO A 322 -13.88 -17.53 -28.74
C PRO A 322 -15.28 -16.93 -28.93
N ALA A 323 -15.76 -16.85 -30.17
CA ALA A 323 -17.00 -16.21 -30.60
C ALA A 323 -18.30 -16.88 -30.04
N ASP A 324 -18.16 -17.93 -29.25
CA ASP A 324 -19.21 -18.80 -28.72
C ASP A 324 -19.71 -18.39 -27.32
N TRP A 325 -19.28 -17.24 -26.79
CA TRP A 325 -19.72 -16.72 -25.48
C TRP A 325 -21.06 -15.93 -25.47
N HIS A 326 -21.84 -15.98 -26.55
CA HIS A 326 -23.14 -15.30 -26.67
C HIS A 326 -24.35 -16.26 -26.71
N GLN A 327 -24.35 -17.34 -25.91
CA GLN A 327 -25.55 -18.12 -25.62
C GLN A 327 -25.90 -18.11 -24.14
#